data_AF-A0A2U1FQ19-F1
#
_entry.id   AF-A0A2U1FQ19-F1
#
_cell.length_a   1.000
_cell.length_b   1.000
_cell.length_c   1.000
_cell.angle_alpha   90.00
_cell.angle_beta   90.00
_cell.angle_gamma   90.00
#
_symmetry.space_group_name_H-M   'P 1'
#
loop_
_entity.id
_entity.type
_entity.pdbx_description
1 polymer ?
#
loop_
_entity_poly.entity_id
_entity_poly.type
_entity_poly.pdbx_seq_one_letter_code
_entity_poly.pdbx_strand_id
1 'polypeptide(L)'
;MPESPWAALDRRHDDGPRRLPVLALALAAAAALIVGAALAGGTPLMSHGGLVPIAEDDADPGDSGGGQQDEEEDGAQAGDDQGDDQGDGGGEGDDGGEGDDGEEFPGRDQIGRASADEYVDIQDVRRGPRGEGGVFSGGSYSIRCALSDHHNSDNPIIAPGVRNGAQHTHDYAGNEGANFASDLETLQESSTTCTNGDRSPIFWPVLRDLRGVGPDVGADGGSLDGNVGSFVEPSSVDYTFHGHGTRRTEAMPLNITLVTGSAKAGTNDGEGNNAKYTCTGFADRLTDRYPICPQGSSMQRVYDFPSCWNGQDLDSEDHASHIRYPDERGECDDDLVPVPALRITVTYEDPPPGRLFAIDSFPEQQHDPITDHALIEYLSSERRAQQGAECINDARRCVQGPEQDGAASGSTDTADRVPRSRTFAHALATHAQHGVHGSERREPTGAARPTAPATHDHGPSPSVWQARPCAEPTPPVLAAPGSSTVPARREHPTACCC
;
A
#
# COMPACT_ATOMS: atom_id res chain seq x y z
N MET A 1 9.64 8.43 34.36
CA MET A 1 9.71 8.58 32.88
C MET A 1 9.18 7.28 32.32
N PRO A 2 8.21 7.26 31.41
CA PRO A 2 7.82 6.00 30.77
C PRO A 2 9.05 5.45 30.05
N GLU A 3 9.30 4.15 30.21
CA GLU A 3 10.37 3.46 29.50
C GLU A 3 10.13 3.63 27.99
N SER A 4 11.21 3.83 27.23
CA SER A 4 11.12 3.92 25.76
C SER A 4 10.41 2.67 25.24
N PRO A 5 9.39 2.75 24.36
CA PRO A 5 8.71 1.57 23.83
C PRO A 5 9.68 0.58 23.15
N TRP A 6 10.81 1.07 22.65
CA TRP A 6 11.91 0.25 22.12
C TRP A 6 12.71 -0.55 23.17
N ALA A 7 12.72 -0.12 24.43
CA ALA A 7 13.42 -0.82 25.51
C ALA A 7 12.73 -2.14 25.92
N ALA A 8 11.48 -2.36 25.46
CA ALA A 8 10.79 -3.63 25.62
C ALA A 8 11.26 -4.68 24.58
N LEU A 9 11.66 -4.25 23.38
CA LEU A 9 12.28 -5.11 22.37
C LEU A 9 13.69 -5.54 22.80
N ASP A 10 14.49 -4.58 23.29
CA ASP A 10 15.85 -4.87 23.80
C ASP A 10 15.85 -5.91 24.93
N ARG A 11 14.81 -5.93 25.78
CA ARG A 11 14.69 -6.89 26.89
C ARG A 11 14.39 -8.33 26.46
N ARG A 12 13.86 -8.56 25.24
CA ARG A 12 13.63 -9.92 24.72
C ARG A 12 14.91 -10.59 24.18
N HIS A 13 15.99 -9.83 23.96
CA HIS A 13 17.26 -10.39 23.50
C HIS A 13 18.14 -11.00 24.61
N ASP A 14 17.83 -10.75 25.89
CA ASP A 14 18.67 -11.18 27.02
C ASP A 14 18.30 -12.55 27.63
N ASP A 15 17.21 -13.19 27.20
CA ASP A 15 16.79 -14.51 27.73
C ASP A 15 17.38 -15.69 26.91
N GLY A 16 18.64 -16.03 27.18
CA GLY A 16 19.30 -17.23 26.65
C GLY A 16 18.87 -18.55 27.34
N PRO A 17 19.07 -19.73 26.70
CA PRO A 17 18.45 -20.99 27.12
C PRO A 17 19.16 -21.65 28.32
N ARG A 18 18.37 -22.00 29.36
CA ARG A 18 18.82 -22.75 30.54
C ARG A 18 19.18 -24.21 30.20
N ARG A 19 20.36 -24.69 30.62
CA ARG A 19 20.76 -26.11 30.54
C ARG A 19 20.95 -26.74 31.92
N LEU A 20 20.42 -27.95 32.11
CA LEU A 20 20.69 -28.87 33.22
C LEU A 20 21.61 -30.04 32.76
N PRO A 21 22.35 -30.73 33.65
CA PRO A 21 23.52 -31.54 33.29
C PRO A 21 23.22 -33.06 33.15
N VAL A 22 24.03 -33.76 32.36
CA VAL A 22 24.08 -35.25 32.31
C VAL A 22 25.48 -35.75 32.67
N LEU A 23 25.49 -36.73 33.57
CA LEU A 23 26.63 -37.45 34.12
C LEU A 23 27.22 -38.47 33.12
N ALA A 24 28.55 -38.62 33.14
CA ALA A 24 29.34 -39.50 32.27
C ALA A 24 29.38 -40.96 32.73
N LEU A 25 29.58 -41.90 31.79
CA LEU A 25 30.30 -43.15 32.03
C LEU A 25 30.87 -43.77 30.74
N ALA A 26 32.17 -44.05 30.78
CA ALA A 26 32.96 -44.73 29.76
C ALA A 26 33.09 -46.23 30.07
N LEU A 27 33.24 -47.08 29.03
CA LEU A 27 34.35 -48.04 28.85
C LEU A 27 34.08 -49.06 27.71
N ALA A 28 35.18 -49.45 27.07
CA ALA A 28 35.31 -50.31 25.89
C ALA A 28 35.44 -51.81 26.21
N ALA A 29 35.12 -52.69 25.24
CA ALA A 29 35.75 -54.01 25.04
C ALA A 29 35.37 -54.64 23.68
N ALA A 30 36.22 -55.57 23.22
CA ALA A 30 36.43 -56.00 21.84
C ALA A 30 35.68 -57.28 21.38
N ALA A 31 35.52 -57.38 20.05
CA ALA A 31 35.58 -58.54 19.13
C ALA A 31 34.84 -59.88 19.40
N ALA A 32 33.97 -60.30 18.47
CA ALA A 32 33.93 -61.64 17.86
C ALA A 32 32.98 -61.71 16.64
N LEU A 33 33.21 -62.72 15.80
CA LEU A 33 32.77 -62.95 14.42
C LEU A 33 31.53 -63.88 14.31
N ILE A 34 30.84 -63.83 13.14
CA ILE A 34 30.05 -64.90 12.44
C ILE A 34 28.49 -64.90 12.52
N VAL A 35 27.90 -64.64 11.32
CA VAL A 35 26.70 -65.21 10.64
C VAL A 35 25.27 -64.88 11.11
N GLY A 36 24.47 -64.37 10.15
CA GLY A 36 23.10 -64.89 9.90
C GLY A 36 21.92 -63.90 9.95
N ALA A 37 21.49 -63.44 8.77
CA ALA A 37 20.11 -63.18 8.31
C ALA A 37 19.10 -62.26 9.06
N ALA A 38 18.43 -61.44 8.23
CA ALA A 38 17.03 -60.97 8.28
C ALA A 38 16.70 -59.57 8.86
N LEU A 39 16.34 -58.67 7.90
CA LEU A 39 15.22 -57.70 7.85
C LEU A 39 14.83 -56.90 9.11
N ALA A 40 14.97 -55.56 9.02
CA ALA A 40 13.88 -54.55 9.08
C ALA A 40 14.34 -53.20 9.70
N GLY A 41 13.91 -52.08 9.08
CA GLY A 41 13.56 -50.84 9.79
C GLY A 41 14.57 -49.68 9.83
N GLY A 42 14.25 -48.61 9.10
CA GLY A 42 14.23 -47.20 9.52
C GLY A 42 15.51 -46.52 10.08
N THR A 43 15.91 -45.41 9.44
CA THR A 43 16.75 -44.36 10.06
C THR A 43 15.94 -43.05 10.09
N PRO A 44 16.24 -42.15 11.05
CA PRO A 44 17.00 -40.96 10.65
C PRO A 44 18.14 -40.61 11.62
N LEU A 45 19.08 -39.78 11.13
CA LEU A 45 20.26 -39.27 11.83
C LEU A 45 20.18 -37.74 11.90
N MET A 46 20.41 -37.18 13.09
CA MET A 46 20.68 -35.76 13.34
C MET A 46 22.16 -35.57 13.72
N SER A 47 22.61 -34.34 13.44
CA SER A 47 23.96 -33.80 13.35
C SER A 47 24.65 -33.55 14.71
N HIS A 48 25.99 -33.46 14.69
CA HIS A 48 26.85 -33.00 15.78
C HIS A 48 27.29 -31.56 15.54
N GLY A 49 27.16 -30.72 16.57
CA GLY A 49 27.90 -29.46 16.70
C GLY A 49 29.22 -29.64 17.48
N GLY A 50 30.17 -28.73 17.27
CA GLY A 50 31.40 -28.59 18.04
C GLY A 50 31.72 -27.12 18.30
N LEU A 51 31.93 -26.79 19.58
CA LEU A 51 32.35 -25.52 20.17
C LEU A 51 33.82 -25.59 20.60
N VAL A 52 34.53 -24.44 20.68
CA VAL A 52 35.59 -24.16 21.69
C VAL A 52 35.83 -22.61 21.81
N PRO A 53 36.50 -22.05 22.86
CA PRO A 53 35.86 -21.25 23.92
C PRO A 53 36.59 -19.92 24.30
N ILE A 54 36.24 -19.34 25.46
CA ILE A 54 36.70 -18.08 26.10
C ILE A 54 37.43 -18.38 27.44
N ALA A 55 38.23 -17.44 27.98
CA ALA A 55 38.84 -17.41 29.34
C ALA A 55 38.55 -16.05 30.04
N GLU A 56 38.01 -16.04 31.29
CA GLU A 56 38.62 -15.67 32.63
C GLU A 56 38.80 -14.12 32.85
N ASP A 57 38.43 -13.45 33.96
CA ASP A 57 38.72 -13.65 35.40
C ASP A 57 37.88 -12.74 36.39
N ASP A 58 38.03 -12.99 37.70
CA ASP A 58 37.29 -12.67 38.97
C ASP A 58 37.20 -11.23 39.59
N ALA A 59 36.21 -11.00 40.50
CA ALA A 59 36.35 -10.73 41.98
C ALA A 59 35.22 -9.88 42.69
N ASP A 60 34.99 -10.21 43.99
CA ASP A 60 33.89 -10.02 45.01
C ASP A 60 33.95 -8.70 45.90
N PRO A 61 33.27 -8.44 47.08
CA PRO A 61 31.91 -8.69 47.69
C PRO A 61 31.20 -7.50 48.46
N GLY A 62 29.95 -7.74 48.94
CA GLY A 62 29.33 -7.25 50.22
C GLY A 62 28.08 -6.34 50.10
N ASP A 63 26.99 -6.33 50.91
CA ASP A 63 26.60 -6.90 52.21
C ASP A 63 25.05 -6.75 52.49
N SER A 64 24.46 -7.77 53.16
CA SER A 64 23.32 -7.88 54.13
C SER A 64 21.90 -7.23 54.05
N GLY A 65 20.90 -8.14 54.20
CA GLY A 65 19.82 -8.14 55.24
C GLY A 65 18.39 -7.77 54.79
N GLY A 66 17.27 -8.46 55.09
CA GLY A 66 16.93 -9.65 55.91
C GLY A 66 15.42 -9.65 56.28
N GLY A 67 14.78 -10.82 56.45
CA GLY A 67 13.45 -11.06 57.05
C GLY A 67 12.31 -11.44 56.06
N GLN A 68 11.86 -12.69 55.83
CA GLN A 68 11.25 -13.75 56.68
C GLN A 68 9.96 -13.31 57.41
N GLN A 69 8.83 -14.02 57.49
CA GLN A 69 8.31 -15.28 56.90
C GLN A 69 6.89 -15.55 57.49
N ASP A 70 6.13 -16.48 56.88
CA ASP A 70 5.14 -17.43 57.46
C ASP A 70 3.69 -16.97 57.80
N GLU A 71 2.61 -17.78 57.70
CA GLU A 71 2.17 -19.01 56.99
C GLU A 71 0.74 -19.33 57.56
N GLU A 72 -0.24 -19.74 56.73
CA GLU A 72 -1.04 -21.01 56.85
C GLU A 72 -2.24 -20.98 57.85
N GLU A 73 -3.37 -21.72 57.75
CA GLU A 73 -3.82 -22.91 56.99
C GLU A 73 -5.37 -23.09 57.16
N ASP A 74 -6.01 -23.81 56.22
CA ASP A 74 -7.14 -24.77 56.30
C ASP A 74 -8.54 -24.41 56.88
N GLY A 75 -9.69 -24.97 56.45
CA GLY A 75 -10.05 -26.05 55.52
C GLY A 75 -11.40 -26.71 55.92
N ALA A 76 -12.13 -27.26 54.92
CA ALA A 76 -13.12 -28.37 54.97
C ALA A 76 -14.67 -28.15 55.01
N GLN A 77 -15.31 -28.64 53.92
CA GLN A 77 -16.44 -29.61 53.80
C GLN A 77 -17.86 -29.26 54.34
N ALA A 78 -19.00 -29.74 53.83
CA ALA A 78 -19.48 -30.45 52.63
C ALA A 78 -21.03 -30.51 52.75
N GLY A 79 -21.78 -30.63 51.64
CA GLY A 79 -23.23 -30.85 51.66
C GLY A 79 -23.79 -31.18 50.28
N ASP A 80 -24.07 -32.46 50.06
CA ASP A 80 -24.62 -33.04 48.82
C ASP A 80 -26.16 -32.93 48.71
N ASP A 81 -26.62 -32.90 47.45
CA ASP A 81 -27.70 -33.72 46.86
C ASP A 81 -29.04 -33.06 46.37
N GLN A 82 -29.14 -33.05 45.03
CA GLN A 82 -30.28 -33.32 44.13
C GLN A 82 -31.42 -32.32 43.85
N GLY A 83 -31.62 -32.06 42.54
CA GLY A 83 -32.88 -31.63 41.93
C GLY A 83 -32.71 -31.00 40.53
N ASP A 84 -32.89 -31.81 39.48
CA ASP A 84 -32.90 -31.46 38.04
C ASP A 84 -33.90 -30.36 37.66
N ASP A 85 -33.54 -29.44 36.74
CA ASP A 85 -34.05 -29.40 35.35
C ASP A 85 -33.51 -28.16 34.57
N GLN A 86 -33.49 -28.30 33.26
CA GLN A 86 -32.75 -27.57 32.22
C GLN A 86 -33.04 -26.06 32.12
N GLY A 87 -31.97 -25.31 31.81
CA GLY A 87 -32.00 -23.91 31.39
C GLY A 87 -30.69 -23.56 30.69
N ASP A 88 -30.69 -23.68 29.37
CA ASP A 88 -29.59 -23.39 28.45
C ASP A 88 -29.21 -21.90 28.51
N GLY A 89 -27.93 -21.61 28.75
CA GLY A 89 -27.44 -20.27 29.03
C GLY A 89 -25.97 -20.23 29.46
N GLY A 90 -25.06 -20.41 28.51
CA GLY A 90 -23.68 -19.94 28.56
C GLY A 90 -23.34 -19.44 27.15
N GLY A 91 -22.84 -18.23 26.91
CA GLY A 91 -21.90 -17.50 27.75
C GLY A 91 -20.46 -17.97 27.49
N GLU A 92 -20.10 -18.25 26.24
CA GLU A 92 -18.72 -18.35 25.78
C GLU A 92 -18.30 -16.91 25.41
N GLY A 93 -17.36 -16.25 26.09
CA GLY A 93 -16.07 -16.79 26.50
C GLY A 93 -15.22 -16.83 25.24
N ASP A 94 -14.80 -15.65 24.78
CA ASP A 94 -13.84 -15.49 23.69
C ASP A 94 -12.49 -16.03 24.18
N ASP A 95 -12.34 -17.34 24.08
CA ASP A 95 -11.08 -18.03 24.27
C ASP A 95 -10.15 -17.54 23.16
N GLY A 96 -9.08 -16.87 23.57
CA GLY A 96 -7.94 -16.53 22.74
C GLY A 96 -7.41 -17.79 22.08
N GLY A 97 -7.80 -17.97 20.82
CA GLY A 97 -7.42 -19.09 19.98
C GLY A 97 -5.90 -19.16 19.88
N GLU A 98 -5.38 -20.26 20.41
CA GLU A 98 -4.00 -20.69 20.36
C GLU A 98 -3.40 -20.52 18.96
N GLY A 99 -2.21 -19.92 18.94
CA GLY A 99 -1.46 -19.64 17.72
C GLY A 99 -1.25 -20.89 16.88
N ASP A 100 -1.60 -20.74 15.61
CA ASP A 100 -1.09 -21.58 14.53
C ASP A 100 0.44 -21.47 14.55
N ASP A 101 1.05 -22.62 14.45
CA ASP A 101 2.41 -22.98 14.80
C ASP A 101 3.48 -22.32 13.91
N GLY A 102 4.18 -21.33 14.47
CA GLY A 102 5.62 -21.19 14.27
C GLY A 102 6.10 -20.85 12.86
N GLU A 103 5.32 -20.11 12.07
CA GLU A 103 5.94 -19.34 10.98
C GLU A 103 6.75 -18.20 11.61
N GLU A 104 8.04 -18.46 11.82
CA GLU A 104 8.99 -17.43 12.18
C GLU A 104 9.11 -16.47 10.99
N PHE A 105 8.34 -15.38 11.03
CA PHE A 105 8.48 -14.31 10.06
C PHE A 105 9.90 -13.71 10.17
N PRO A 106 10.65 -13.64 9.07
CA PRO A 106 12.04 -13.21 9.11
C PRO A 106 12.17 -11.75 9.55
N GLY A 107 13.33 -11.42 10.12
CA GLY A 107 13.75 -10.04 10.35
C GLY A 107 13.13 -9.35 11.58
N ARG A 108 12.22 -10.00 12.32
CA ARG A 108 11.56 -9.44 13.51
C ARG A 108 12.50 -8.84 14.56
N ASP A 109 13.70 -9.39 14.68
CA ASP A 109 14.76 -8.95 15.60
C ASP A 109 15.61 -7.78 15.07
N GLN A 110 15.42 -7.37 13.82
CA GLN A 110 16.31 -6.47 13.09
C GLN A 110 15.68 -5.11 12.77
N ILE A 111 14.39 -4.92 13.02
CA ILE A 111 13.74 -3.63 12.76
C ILE A 111 14.20 -2.55 13.74
N GLY A 112 14.79 -1.51 13.19
CA GLY A 112 15.21 -0.31 13.90
C GLY A 112 14.20 0.83 13.76
N ARG A 113 14.59 2.01 14.23
CA ARG A 113 13.82 3.24 13.99
C ARG A 113 14.17 3.81 12.62
N ALA A 114 13.19 4.50 12.04
CA ALA A 114 13.41 5.43 10.93
C ALA A 114 14.63 6.34 11.15
N SER A 115 15.45 6.50 10.12
CA SER A 115 16.69 7.26 10.16
C SER A 115 16.43 8.77 10.27
N ALA A 116 17.41 9.51 10.81
CA ALA A 116 17.28 10.95 11.03
C ALA A 116 17.06 11.77 9.72
N ASP A 117 17.60 11.28 8.61
CA ASP A 117 17.59 11.88 7.28
C ASP A 117 16.35 11.54 6.45
N GLU A 118 15.54 10.58 6.92
CA GLU A 118 14.20 10.27 6.40
C GLU A 118 13.15 11.30 6.83
N TYR A 119 13.52 12.28 7.65
CA TYR A 119 12.68 13.41 8.03
C TYR A 119 13.17 14.70 7.37
N VAL A 120 12.24 15.57 6.97
CA VAL A 120 12.54 16.84 6.31
C VAL A 120 11.61 17.95 6.77
N ASP A 121 12.13 19.15 7.01
CA ASP A 121 11.25 20.32 7.13
C ASP A 121 10.57 20.59 5.79
N ILE A 122 9.24 20.65 5.76
CA ILE A 122 8.50 20.87 4.51
C ILE A 122 8.92 22.19 3.82
N GLN A 123 9.43 23.17 4.57
CA GLN A 123 9.95 24.41 4.03
C GLN A 123 11.25 24.25 3.24
N ASP A 124 11.99 23.16 3.45
CA ASP A 124 13.21 22.81 2.73
C ASP A 124 12.95 21.94 1.48
N VAL A 125 11.74 21.39 1.35
CA VAL A 125 11.33 20.59 0.19
C VAL A 125 11.15 21.50 -1.03
N ARG A 126 11.69 21.08 -2.18
CA ARG A 126 11.55 21.81 -3.44
C ARG A 126 10.09 21.79 -3.92
N ARG A 127 9.65 22.89 -4.51
CA ARG A 127 8.32 22.96 -5.14
C ARG A 127 8.31 22.12 -6.42
N GLY A 128 7.21 21.43 -6.68
CA GLY A 128 7.02 20.66 -7.90
C GLY A 128 6.21 19.38 -7.68
N PRO A 129 5.82 18.71 -8.78
CA PRO A 129 5.21 17.39 -8.71
C PRO A 129 6.22 16.37 -8.20
N ARG A 130 5.71 15.28 -7.63
CA ARG A 130 6.48 14.13 -7.20
C ARG A 130 5.72 12.84 -7.49
N GLY A 131 6.45 11.82 -7.94
CA GLY A 131 5.89 10.51 -8.26
C GLY A 131 4.89 10.59 -9.41
N GLU A 132 4.14 9.51 -9.59
CA GLU A 132 3.26 9.32 -10.75
C GLU A 132 1.77 9.53 -10.41
N GLY A 133 0.92 9.73 -11.42
CA GLY A 133 -0.55 9.82 -11.26
C GLY A 133 -1.10 11.18 -10.78
N GLY A 134 -0.26 12.11 -10.34
CA GLY A 134 -0.70 13.39 -9.75
C GLY A 134 -1.13 14.50 -10.73
N VAL A 135 -1.50 14.15 -11.98
CA VAL A 135 -1.85 15.11 -13.04
C VAL A 135 -3.30 14.88 -13.49
N PHE A 136 -4.19 15.78 -13.08
CA PHE A 136 -5.63 15.65 -13.29
C PHE A 136 -6.20 16.73 -14.21
N SER A 137 -7.28 16.40 -14.91
CA SER A 137 -8.01 17.29 -15.81
C SER A 137 -9.52 16.99 -15.78
N GLY A 138 -10.35 17.87 -16.33
CA GLY A 138 -11.79 17.60 -16.45
C GLY A 138 -12.55 17.65 -15.12
N GLY A 139 -13.49 16.71 -14.95
CA GLY A 139 -14.34 16.59 -13.77
C GLY A 139 -13.78 15.65 -12.70
N SER A 140 -14.50 15.51 -11.60
CA SER A 140 -14.17 14.59 -10.51
C SER A 140 -15.42 14.16 -9.75
N TYR A 141 -15.34 13.02 -9.06
CA TYR A 141 -16.31 12.65 -8.04
C TYR A 141 -15.62 12.17 -6.78
N SER A 142 -16.22 12.42 -5.62
CA SER A 142 -15.74 11.86 -4.35
C SER A 142 -16.74 10.91 -3.73
N ILE A 143 -16.22 10.02 -2.88
CA ILE A 143 -17.01 9.15 -2.00
C ILE A 143 -16.79 9.58 -0.55
N ARG A 144 -17.71 9.22 0.34
CA ARG A 144 -17.56 9.45 1.79
C ARG A 144 -17.58 8.13 2.52
N CYS A 145 -16.44 7.79 3.10
CA CYS A 145 -16.24 6.63 3.95
C CYS A 145 -15.63 7.11 5.26
N ALA A 146 -16.12 6.60 6.38
CA ALA A 146 -15.44 6.76 7.66
C ALA A 146 -14.21 5.84 7.70
N LEU A 147 -13.27 6.13 8.62
CA LEU A 147 -12.28 5.15 9.01
C LEU A 147 -12.98 3.98 9.69
N SER A 148 -12.53 2.75 9.43
CA SER A 148 -13.00 1.57 10.14
C SER A 148 -12.25 1.41 11.46
N ASP A 149 -12.91 0.85 12.46
CA ASP A 149 -12.22 0.36 13.68
C ASP A 149 -11.41 -0.91 13.40
N HIS A 150 -11.55 -1.49 12.21
CA HIS A 150 -10.83 -2.68 11.76
C HIS A 150 -9.34 -2.40 11.48
N HIS A 151 -8.47 -3.16 12.15
CA HIS A 151 -7.03 -3.14 11.98
C HIS A 151 -6.50 -4.57 12.00
N ASN A 152 -5.65 -4.93 11.04
CA ASN A 152 -4.92 -6.19 11.01
C ASN A 152 -3.63 -6.02 10.21
N SER A 153 -2.81 -7.06 10.17
CA SER A 153 -1.60 -7.14 9.35
C SER A 153 -1.69 -8.11 8.19
N ASP A 154 -2.92 -8.42 7.80
CA ASP A 154 -3.18 -9.23 6.64
C ASP A 154 -3.10 -8.38 5.36
N ASN A 155 -2.92 -9.04 4.23
CA ASN A 155 -3.03 -8.39 2.92
C ASN A 155 -3.78 -9.30 1.95
N PRO A 156 -5.13 -9.18 1.86
CA PRO A 156 -5.94 -10.04 0.99
C PRO A 156 -5.66 -9.86 -0.50
N ILE A 157 -5.03 -8.76 -0.90
CA ILE A 157 -4.71 -8.47 -2.31
C ILE A 157 -3.38 -9.10 -2.70
N ILE A 158 -2.31 -8.82 -1.96
CA ILE A 158 -0.93 -9.25 -2.30
C ILE A 158 -0.62 -10.66 -1.78
N ALA A 159 -1.17 -11.03 -0.62
CA ALA A 159 -0.88 -12.29 0.05
C ALA A 159 -2.18 -13.00 0.50
N PRO A 160 -3.12 -13.30 -0.43
CA PRO A 160 -4.36 -13.97 -0.10
C PRO A 160 -4.09 -15.33 0.56
N GLY A 161 -4.82 -15.63 1.64
CA GLY A 161 -4.69 -16.84 2.43
C GLY A 161 -3.55 -16.85 3.44
N VAL A 162 -2.73 -15.80 3.52
CA VAL A 162 -1.58 -15.71 4.43
C VAL A 162 -1.86 -14.72 5.57
N ARG A 163 -2.00 -15.25 6.80
CA ARG A 163 -2.07 -14.42 8.00
C ARG A 163 -0.79 -13.60 8.17
N ASN A 164 -0.92 -12.37 8.65
CA ASN A 164 0.22 -11.47 8.83
C ASN A 164 1.06 -11.28 7.54
N GLY A 165 0.46 -11.48 6.36
CA GLY A 165 1.17 -11.40 5.08
C GLY A 165 1.79 -10.03 4.78
N ALA A 166 1.37 -8.99 5.49
CA ALA A 166 1.99 -7.66 5.43
C ALA A 166 3.11 -7.46 6.46
N GLN A 167 3.12 -8.20 7.58
CA GLN A 167 3.98 -7.96 8.75
C GLN A 167 3.90 -6.54 9.34
N HIS A 168 2.88 -5.76 8.97
CA HIS A 168 2.58 -4.45 9.53
C HIS A 168 1.08 -4.22 9.58
N THR A 169 0.61 -3.39 10.51
CA THR A 169 -0.82 -3.10 10.64
C THR A 169 -1.29 -2.05 9.63
N HIS A 170 -2.50 -2.21 9.12
CA HIS A 170 -3.16 -1.24 8.25
C HIS A 170 -4.33 -0.52 8.93
N ASP A 171 -4.50 0.76 8.58
CA ASP A 171 -5.76 1.49 8.67
C ASP A 171 -6.68 1.02 7.52
N TYR A 172 -8.00 0.93 7.78
CA TYR A 172 -8.99 0.53 6.77
C TYR A 172 -10.12 1.56 6.59
N ALA A 173 -10.68 1.59 5.40
CA ALA A 173 -11.96 2.23 5.07
C ALA A 173 -12.71 1.41 4.01
N GLY A 174 -14.00 1.71 3.86
CA GLY A 174 -14.91 0.89 3.06
C GLY A 174 -15.21 -0.42 3.76
N ASN A 175 -14.73 -1.55 3.21
CA ASN A 175 -14.98 -2.89 3.72
C ASN A 175 -14.57 -3.05 5.19
N GLU A 176 -15.45 -3.62 6.03
CA GLU A 176 -15.19 -3.80 7.47
C GLU A 176 -14.73 -5.22 7.85
N GLY A 177 -14.58 -6.12 6.87
CA GLY A 177 -14.32 -7.55 7.09
C GLY A 177 -13.10 -8.08 6.35
N ALA A 178 -12.33 -7.21 5.70
CA ALA A 178 -11.18 -7.61 4.88
C ALA A 178 -10.06 -8.21 5.74
N ASN A 179 -9.68 -9.45 5.50
CA ASN A 179 -8.62 -10.15 6.24
C ASN A 179 -7.95 -11.19 5.34
N PHE A 180 -6.96 -11.92 5.84
CA PHE A 180 -6.20 -12.90 5.03
C PHE A 180 -7.08 -13.94 4.31
N ALA A 181 -8.23 -14.31 4.89
CA ALA A 181 -9.14 -15.30 4.32
C ALA A 181 -10.18 -14.70 3.36
N SER A 182 -10.12 -13.38 3.13
CA SER A 182 -11.04 -12.71 2.22
C SER A 182 -10.86 -13.17 0.78
N ASP A 183 -12.00 -13.29 0.11
CA ASP A 183 -12.18 -13.48 -1.31
C ASP A 183 -13.29 -12.53 -1.79
N LEU A 184 -13.59 -12.56 -3.09
CA LEU A 184 -14.60 -11.68 -3.64
C LEU A 184 -15.98 -11.85 -2.97
N GLU A 185 -16.38 -13.07 -2.65
CA GLU A 185 -17.69 -13.36 -2.06
C GLU A 185 -17.79 -12.76 -0.65
N THR A 186 -16.83 -13.06 0.20
CA THR A 186 -16.78 -12.54 1.57
C THR A 186 -16.65 -11.02 1.62
N LEU A 187 -15.86 -10.42 0.73
CA LEU A 187 -15.76 -8.96 0.63
C LEU A 187 -17.07 -8.33 0.17
N GLN A 188 -17.77 -8.94 -0.80
CA GLN A 188 -19.06 -8.46 -1.27
C GLN A 188 -20.19 -8.61 -0.24
N GLU A 189 -20.09 -9.54 0.70
CA GLU A 189 -21.08 -9.72 1.77
C GLU A 189 -20.84 -8.82 2.99
N SER A 190 -19.62 -8.32 3.15
CA SER A 190 -19.20 -7.47 4.27
C SER A 190 -19.98 -6.16 4.39
N SER A 191 -20.05 -5.62 5.62
CA SER A 191 -20.53 -4.27 5.86
C SER A 191 -19.50 -3.24 5.36
N THR A 192 -19.91 -1.97 5.33
CA THR A 192 -19.05 -0.88 4.85
C THR A 192 -19.25 0.40 5.63
N THR A 193 -18.14 1.11 5.83
CA THR A 193 -18.09 2.47 6.36
C THR A 193 -18.47 3.54 5.32
N CYS A 194 -18.60 3.18 4.04
CA CYS A 194 -18.94 4.09 2.96
C CYS A 194 -20.44 4.39 2.89
N THR A 195 -20.79 5.68 2.95
CA THR A 195 -22.20 6.15 2.93
C THR A 195 -22.94 5.86 1.62
N ASN A 196 -22.23 5.60 0.52
CA ASN A 196 -22.80 5.23 -0.77
C ASN A 196 -22.98 3.71 -0.95
N GLY A 197 -22.63 2.90 0.06
CA GLY A 197 -22.70 1.44 -0.01
C GLY A 197 -21.60 0.82 -0.89
N ASP A 198 -20.47 1.51 -1.06
CA ASP A 198 -19.27 0.95 -1.69
C ASP A 198 -18.59 -0.03 -0.73
N ARG A 199 -18.35 -1.27 -1.16
CA ARG A 199 -17.77 -2.32 -0.32
C ARG A 199 -16.29 -2.56 -0.59
N SER A 200 -15.64 -1.67 -1.33
CA SER A 200 -14.21 -1.77 -1.62
C SER A 200 -13.41 -1.83 -0.32
N PRO A 201 -12.54 -2.82 -0.09
CA PRO A 201 -11.51 -2.70 0.93
C PRO A 201 -10.52 -1.63 0.49
N ILE A 202 -10.28 -0.62 1.32
CA ILE A 202 -9.30 0.44 1.07
C ILE A 202 -8.39 0.52 2.28
N PHE A 203 -7.09 0.32 2.11
CA PHE A 203 -6.19 0.23 3.26
C PHE A 203 -4.78 0.72 2.96
N TRP A 204 -4.10 1.18 4.02
CA TRP A 204 -2.73 1.71 4.00
C TRP A 204 -2.07 1.50 5.38
N PRO A 205 -0.73 1.48 5.50
CA PRO A 205 -0.06 1.25 6.78
C PRO A 205 -0.43 2.30 7.83
N VAL A 206 -0.61 1.89 9.09
CA VAL A 206 -0.88 2.84 10.17
C VAL A 206 0.30 3.80 10.36
N LEU A 207 0.01 5.01 10.85
CA LEU A 207 1.01 5.93 11.37
C LEU A 207 1.10 5.73 12.88
N ARG A 208 2.30 5.61 13.45
CA ARG A 208 2.48 5.47 14.90
C ARG A 208 3.05 6.71 15.56
N ASP A 209 2.60 6.98 16.78
CA ASP A 209 3.30 7.83 17.75
C ASP A 209 4.25 6.96 18.58
N LEU A 210 5.55 7.15 18.35
CA LEU A 210 6.63 6.36 18.96
C LEU A 210 6.80 6.64 20.47
N ARG A 211 6.02 7.55 21.05
CA ARG A 211 5.97 7.80 22.50
C ARG A 211 4.92 6.96 23.21
N GLY A 212 3.92 6.48 22.47
CA GLY A 212 2.79 5.75 23.00
C GLY A 212 3.01 4.24 23.06
N VAL A 213 1.98 3.53 23.49
CA VAL A 213 1.90 2.07 23.47
C VAL A 213 0.63 1.71 22.71
N GLY A 214 0.76 0.88 21.67
CA GLY A 214 -0.35 0.44 20.83
C GLY A 214 -1.15 -0.71 21.45
N PRO A 215 -2.33 -1.02 20.89
CA PRO A 215 -3.16 -2.14 21.33
C PRO A 215 -2.59 -3.53 20.94
N ASP A 216 -1.61 -3.55 20.05
CA ASP A 216 -1.02 -4.70 19.37
C ASP A 216 0.36 -5.10 19.91
N VAL A 217 0.61 -4.78 21.18
CA VAL A 217 1.79 -5.26 21.90
C VAL A 217 1.70 -6.79 22.05
N GLY A 218 2.70 -7.49 21.54
CA GLY A 218 2.78 -8.94 21.54
C GLY A 218 1.98 -9.61 20.43
N ALA A 219 1.48 -8.85 19.45
CA ALA A 219 0.78 -9.37 18.28
C ALA A 219 1.62 -9.28 17.00
N ASP A 220 1.28 -10.13 16.05
CA ASP A 220 1.70 -10.06 14.65
C ASP A 220 1.30 -8.69 14.03
N GLY A 221 2.13 -8.17 13.14
CA GLY A 221 1.98 -6.83 12.56
C GLY A 221 2.35 -5.69 13.50
N GLY A 222 2.16 -5.88 14.80
CA GLY A 222 2.55 -4.97 15.85
C GLY A 222 3.94 -5.25 16.39
N SER A 223 4.08 -5.31 17.72
CA SER A 223 5.41 -5.32 18.33
C SER A 223 6.20 -6.61 18.09
N LEU A 224 5.59 -7.70 17.62
CA LEU A 224 6.34 -8.91 17.23
C LEU A 224 7.12 -8.68 15.93
N ASP A 225 6.58 -7.89 15.00
CA ASP A 225 7.26 -7.42 13.79
C ASP A 225 7.98 -6.07 14.02
N GLY A 226 8.08 -5.67 15.29
CA GLY A 226 8.74 -4.47 15.82
C GLY A 226 8.13 -3.14 15.37
N ASN A 227 6.91 -3.15 14.86
CA ASN A 227 6.07 -1.97 14.77
C ASN A 227 5.57 -1.59 16.18
N VAL A 228 6.09 -0.48 16.72
CA VAL A 228 5.84 -0.06 18.10
C VAL A 228 5.38 1.39 18.19
N GLY A 229 4.58 1.70 19.21
CA GLY A 229 3.92 2.99 19.37
C GLY A 229 2.40 2.86 19.29
N SER A 230 1.69 3.90 19.71
CA SER A 230 0.22 3.94 19.55
C SER A 230 -0.15 4.38 18.15
N PHE A 231 -1.24 3.85 17.59
CA PHE A 231 -1.80 4.34 16.34
C PHE A 231 -2.13 5.83 16.43
N VAL A 232 -1.87 6.56 15.35
CA VAL A 232 -2.33 7.94 15.16
C VAL A 232 -3.52 7.88 14.23
N GLU A 233 -4.71 8.14 14.76
CA GLU A 233 -5.93 8.14 13.98
C GLU A 233 -5.94 9.34 13.00
N PRO A 234 -6.19 9.12 11.69
CA PRO A 234 -6.44 10.20 10.75
C PRO A 234 -7.61 11.10 11.18
N SER A 235 -7.40 12.41 11.15
CA SER A 235 -8.47 13.40 11.39
C SER A 235 -9.50 13.46 10.25
N SER A 236 -9.07 13.15 9.02
CA SER A 236 -9.94 13.07 7.84
C SER A 236 -9.24 12.32 6.71
N VAL A 237 -10.05 11.71 5.83
CA VAL A 237 -9.58 11.10 4.59
C VAL A 237 -10.45 11.59 3.43
N ASP A 238 -9.82 12.09 2.38
CA ASP A 238 -10.47 12.46 1.12
C ASP A 238 -10.25 11.36 0.08
N TYR A 239 -11.33 10.85 -0.49
CA TYR A 239 -11.33 9.85 -1.57
C TYR A 239 -11.92 10.49 -2.82
N THR A 240 -11.06 10.99 -3.71
CA THR A 240 -11.50 11.67 -4.93
C THR A 240 -10.99 10.95 -6.17
N PHE A 241 -11.92 10.65 -7.07
CA PHE A 241 -11.66 10.11 -8.38
C PHE A 241 -11.69 11.24 -9.41
N HIS A 242 -10.62 11.39 -10.17
CA HIS A 242 -10.38 12.49 -11.08
C HIS A 242 -10.42 12.03 -12.54
N GLY A 243 -10.83 12.93 -13.43
CA GLY A 243 -10.43 12.83 -14.83
C GLY A 243 -8.97 13.14 -15.02
N HIS A 244 -8.42 12.70 -16.15
CA HIS A 244 -7.07 13.01 -16.59
C HIS A 244 -6.97 12.90 -18.11
N GLY A 245 -5.92 13.49 -18.68
CA GLY A 245 -5.67 13.48 -20.12
C GLY A 245 -6.74 14.23 -20.92
N THR A 246 -6.82 13.91 -22.21
CA THR A 246 -7.78 14.52 -23.15
C THR A 246 -8.80 13.53 -23.70
N ARG A 247 -8.56 12.23 -23.52
CA ARG A 247 -9.48 11.17 -23.91
C ARG A 247 -10.62 11.04 -22.90
N ARG A 248 -11.72 10.44 -23.36
CA ARG A 248 -12.89 10.16 -22.52
C ARG A 248 -12.51 9.12 -21.46
N THR A 249 -12.93 9.34 -20.22
CA THR A 249 -12.80 8.37 -19.12
C THR A 249 -13.90 7.33 -19.21
N GLU A 250 -13.54 6.05 -19.20
CA GLU A 250 -14.49 4.93 -19.08
C GLU A 250 -14.84 4.69 -17.61
N ALA A 251 -15.92 3.93 -17.36
CA ALA A 251 -16.26 3.52 -15.99
C ALA A 251 -15.14 2.67 -15.38
N MET A 252 -14.85 2.86 -14.10
CA MET A 252 -13.90 1.99 -13.39
C MET A 252 -14.41 0.55 -13.42
N PRO A 253 -13.63 -0.42 -13.93
CA PRO A 253 -14.05 -1.82 -13.95
C PRO A 253 -14.28 -2.32 -12.52
N LEU A 254 -15.37 -3.03 -12.27
CA LEU A 254 -15.61 -3.65 -10.97
C LEU A 254 -14.57 -4.74 -10.71
N ASN A 255 -14.19 -4.88 -9.44
CA ASN A 255 -13.19 -5.80 -8.94
C ASN A 255 -11.78 -5.56 -9.51
N ILE A 256 -11.51 -4.38 -10.09
CA ILE A 256 -10.14 -4.02 -10.43
C ILE A 256 -9.34 -3.80 -9.14
N THR A 257 -8.16 -4.39 -9.09
CA THR A 257 -7.19 -4.22 -8.02
C THR A 257 -6.30 -3.03 -8.36
N LEU A 258 -6.18 -2.06 -7.46
CA LEU A 258 -5.26 -0.94 -7.63
C LEU A 258 -4.27 -0.90 -6.46
N VAL A 259 -2.99 -0.78 -6.79
CA VAL A 259 -1.89 -0.65 -5.84
C VAL A 259 -1.11 0.62 -6.17
N THR A 260 -0.73 1.37 -5.14
CA THR A 260 0.18 2.50 -5.26
C THR A 260 1.22 2.47 -4.16
N GLY A 261 2.44 2.88 -4.49
CA GLY A 261 3.60 2.71 -3.62
C GLY A 261 4.12 1.27 -3.59
N SER A 262 5.11 1.03 -2.74
CA SER A 262 5.71 -0.29 -2.59
C SER A 262 6.14 -0.51 -1.15
N ALA A 263 5.57 -1.52 -0.51
CA ALA A 263 5.94 -1.93 0.84
C ALA A 263 7.39 -2.44 0.96
N LYS A 264 8.08 -2.65 -0.17
CA LYS A 264 9.45 -3.17 -0.24
C LYS A 264 10.44 -2.19 -0.90
N ALA A 265 10.04 -0.92 -1.03
CA ALA A 265 10.81 0.12 -1.71
C ALA A 265 12.25 0.28 -1.17
N GLY A 266 12.48 0.07 0.13
CA GLY A 266 13.80 0.18 0.76
C GLY A 266 14.78 -0.92 0.34
N THR A 267 14.29 -2.14 0.11
CA THR A 267 15.14 -3.28 -0.24
C THR A 267 15.15 -3.64 -1.73
N ASN A 268 14.32 -2.98 -2.55
CA ASN A 268 14.23 -3.19 -4.00
C ASN A 268 14.80 -2.01 -4.82
N ASP A 269 15.75 -1.27 -4.27
CA ASP A 269 16.36 -0.09 -4.92
C ASP A 269 15.36 1.01 -5.32
N GLY A 270 14.26 1.14 -4.57
CA GLY A 270 13.23 2.16 -4.78
C GLY A 270 12.20 1.83 -5.87
N GLU A 271 12.20 0.61 -6.41
CA GLU A 271 11.22 0.16 -7.40
C GLU A 271 9.79 0.24 -6.85
N GLY A 272 8.89 0.83 -7.64
CA GLY A 272 7.48 1.03 -7.25
C GLY A 272 7.25 2.12 -6.20
N ASN A 273 8.29 2.83 -5.74
CA ASN A 273 8.12 3.94 -4.81
C ASN A 273 7.22 5.03 -5.42
N ASN A 274 6.11 5.31 -4.73
CA ASN A 274 5.25 6.44 -5.00
C ASN A 274 4.82 7.15 -3.72
N ALA A 275 5.66 7.09 -2.67
CA ALA A 275 5.39 7.74 -1.39
C ALA A 275 5.34 9.27 -1.56
N LYS A 276 4.25 9.87 -1.07
CA LYS A 276 4.03 11.31 -1.12
C LYS A 276 3.46 11.83 0.18
N TYR A 277 4.24 12.69 0.79
CA TYR A 277 3.87 13.43 1.98
C TYR A 277 3.92 14.92 1.72
N THR A 278 3.06 15.65 2.44
CA THR A 278 3.06 17.11 2.48
C THR A 278 2.49 17.61 3.80
N CYS A 279 2.35 18.92 3.92
CA CYS A 279 1.66 19.58 5.01
C CYS A 279 0.56 20.48 4.47
N THR A 280 -0.52 20.69 5.24
CA THR A 280 -1.53 21.68 4.86
C THR A 280 -0.91 23.06 4.67
N GLY A 281 -1.26 23.73 3.57
CA GLY A 281 -0.64 25.00 3.15
C GLY A 281 0.66 24.85 2.34
N PHE A 282 1.15 23.62 2.13
CA PHE A 282 2.37 23.31 1.37
C PHE A 282 2.13 22.28 0.26
N ALA A 283 0.90 22.15 -0.25
CA ALA A 283 0.51 21.16 -1.25
C ALA A 283 1.31 21.23 -2.57
N ASP A 284 2.07 22.31 -2.82
CA ASP A 284 2.99 22.45 -3.94
C ASP A 284 4.39 21.89 -3.66
N ARG A 285 4.58 21.25 -2.49
CA ARG A 285 5.79 20.58 -2.04
C ARG A 285 5.42 19.18 -1.60
N LEU A 286 5.85 18.19 -2.38
CA LEU A 286 5.68 16.77 -2.08
C LEU A 286 7.05 16.14 -1.83
N THR A 287 7.12 15.23 -0.87
CA THR A 287 8.34 14.53 -0.47
C THR A 287 8.04 13.06 -0.21
N ASP A 288 9.04 12.19 -0.33
CA ASP A 288 9.03 10.77 0.08
C ASP A 288 9.61 10.57 1.48
N ARG A 289 9.90 11.68 2.16
CA ARG A 289 10.40 11.73 3.52
C ARG A 289 9.31 12.22 4.44
N TYR A 290 9.33 11.78 5.69
CA TYR A 290 8.43 12.28 6.73
C TYR A 290 8.54 13.81 6.87
N PRO A 291 7.46 14.56 6.60
CA PRO A 291 7.52 16.01 6.66
C PRO A 291 7.35 16.48 8.11
N ILE A 292 8.25 17.35 8.55
CA ILE A 292 8.05 18.13 9.76
C ILE A 292 7.21 19.35 9.38
N CYS A 293 5.95 19.34 9.80
CA CYS A 293 5.01 20.41 9.51
C CYS A 293 5.18 21.60 10.45
N PRO A 294 5.03 22.85 9.96
CA PRO A 294 4.97 24.02 10.81
C PRO A 294 3.80 23.94 11.80
N GLN A 295 3.92 24.64 12.92
CA GLN A 295 2.84 24.70 13.91
C GLN A 295 1.53 25.19 13.26
N GLY A 296 0.44 24.45 13.50
CA GLY A 296 -0.88 24.73 12.92
C GLY A 296 -1.09 24.18 11.51
N SER A 297 -0.10 23.49 10.93
CA SER A 297 -0.26 22.67 9.72
C SER A 297 -0.41 21.20 10.10
N SER A 298 -1.29 20.50 9.39
CA SER A 298 -1.51 19.06 9.50
C SER A 298 -0.58 18.32 8.53
N MET A 299 -0.11 17.13 8.90
CA MET A 299 0.58 16.24 7.97
C MET A 299 -0.44 15.60 7.03
N GLN A 300 -0.06 15.43 5.76
CA GLN A 300 -0.87 14.73 4.78
C GLN A 300 -0.04 13.64 4.08
N ARG A 301 -0.64 12.46 3.96
CA ARG A 301 -0.20 11.38 3.05
C ARG A 301 -1.08 11.43 1.82
N VAL A 302 -0.48 11.31 0.64
CA VAL A 302 -1.17 11.40 -0.65
C VAL A 302 -0.89 10.14 -1.45
N TYR A 303 -1.94 9.40 -1.80
CA TYR A 303 -1.85 8.20 -2.61
C TYR A 303 -2.50 8.47 -3.96
N ASP A 304 -1.68 8.57 -5.00
CA ASP A 304 -2.14 8.63 -6.38
C ASP A 304 -2.07 7.24 -6.97
N PHE A 305 -3.19 6.72 -7.47
CA PHE A 305 -3.25 5.39 -8.09
C PHE A 305 -3.04 5.45 -9.61
N PRO A 306 -2.59 4.34 -10.23
CA PRO A 306 -2.58 4.20 -11.68
C PRO A 306 -4.01 4.28 -12.25
N SER A 307 -4.15 4.74 -13.49
CA SER A 307 -5.45 5.02 -14.11
C SER A 307 -5.53 4.76 -15.62
N CYS A 308 -4.51 4.13 -16.19
CA CYS A 308 -4.45 3.70 -17.59
C CYS A 308 -4.58 2.18 -17.68
N TRP A 309 -5.80 1.70 -17.82
CA TRP A 309 -6.13 0.27 -17.79
C TRP A 309 -5.87 -0.40 -19.13
N ASN A 310 -5.41 -1.65 -19.15
CA ASN A 310 -5.14 -2.39 -20.40
C ASN A 310 -6.42 -2.81 -21.18
N GLY A 311 -7.61 -2.55 -20.61
CA GLY A 311 -8.89 -2.85 -21.23
C GLY A 311 -9.35 -4.31 -21.09
N GLN A 312 -8.60 -5.16 -20.37
CA GLN A 312 -8.84 -6.60 -20.30
C GLN A 312 -8.78 -7.15 -18.87
N ASP A 313 -7.66 -6.96 -18.19
CA ASP A 313 -7.36 -7.66 -16.94
C ASP A 313 -7.73 -6.79 -15.74
N LEU A 314 -8.48 -7.35 -14.79
CA LEU A 314 -8.85 -6.67 -13.53
C LEU A 314 -7.73 -6.75 -12.48
N ASP A 315 -6.82 -7.70 -12.66
CA ASP A 315 -5.61 -7.85 -11.87
C ASP A 315 -4.56 -8.59 -12.70
N SER A 316 -3.31 -8.55 -12.27
CA SER A 316 -2.19 -9.28 -12.89
C SER A 316 -1.38 -10.01 -11.82
N GLU A 317 -0.56 -11.00 -12.21
CA GLU A 317 0.27 -11.75 -11.23
C GLU A 317 1.20 -10.85 -10.41
N ASP A 318 1.57 -9.69 -10.95
CA ASP A 318 2.39 -8.67 -10.31
C ASP A 318 1.58 -7.50 -9.72
N HIS A 319 0.25 -7.56 -9.79
CA HIS A 319 -0.70 -6.52 -9.37
C HIS A 319 -0.46 -5.11 -9.96
N ALA A 320 0.34 -5.00 -11.01
CA ALA A 320 0.81 -3.72 -11.55
C ALA A 320 0.79 -3.64 -13.08
N SER A 321 0.98 -4.74 -13.81
CA SER A 321 1.08 -4.69 -15.28
C SER A 321 -0.24 -4.40 -15.99
N HIS A 322 -1.39 -4.74 -15.38
CA HIS A 322 -2.73 -4.54 -15.96
C HIS A 322 -3.21 -3.07 -15.97
N ILE A 323 -2.62 -2.20 -15.14
CA ILE A 323 -2.96 -0.79 -15.07
C ILE A 323 -1.71 0.08 -14.83
N ARG A 324 -1.57 1.18 -15.57
CA ARG A 324 -0.38 2.04 -15.53
C ARG A 324 -0.70 3.45 -15.09
N TYR A 325 0.31 4.17 -14.64
CA TYR A 325 0.19 5.60 -14.43
C TYR A 325 0.11 6.33 -15.77
N PRO A 326 -0.67 7.43 -15.84
CA PRO A 326 -0.61 8.33 -16.98
C PRO A 326 0.74 9.06 -17.05
N ASP A 327 1.07 9.58 -18.23
CA ASP A 327 2.30 10.35 -18.46
C ASP A 327 2.30 11.69 -17.70
N GLU A 328 3.39 12.46 -17.83
CA GLU A 328 3.54 13.77 -17.17
C GLU A 328 2.47 14.82 -17.58
N ARG A 329 1.70 14.55 -18.64
CA ARG A 329 0.58 15.38 -19.11
C ARG A 329 -0.78 14.82 -18.69
N GLY A 330 -0.80 13.69 -17.99
CA GLY A 330 -2.00 12.98 -17.60
C GLY A 330 -2.57 12.09 -18.70
N GLU A 331 -1.86 11.85 -19.80
CA GLU A 331 -2.35 11.02 -20.92
C GLU A 331 -2.01 9.54 -20.71
N CYS A 332 -2.92 8.67 -21.13
CA CYS A 332 -2.64 7.26 -21.30
C CYS A 332 -2.16 6.99 -22.74
N ASP A 333 -1.30 5.99 -22.91
CA ASP A 333 -0.93 5.46 -24.23
C ASP A 333 -2.15 4.98 -25.02
N ASP A 334 -2.09 5.04 -26.36
CA ASP A 334 -3.23 4.83 -27.26
C ASP A 334 -3.92 3.45 -27.09
N ASP A 335 -3.18 2.44 -26.64
CA ASP A 335 -3.65 1.08 -26.37
C ASP A 335 -4.23 0.88 -24.96
N LEU A 336 -4.10 1.88 -24.08
CA LEU A 336 -4.67 1.89 -22.74
C LEU A 336 -5.98 2.69 -22.68
N VAL A 337 -6.85 2.29 -21.76
CA VAL A 337 -8.16 2.88 -21.50
C VAL A 337 -8.07 3.79 -20.26
N PRO A 338 -8.36 5.09 -20.39
CA PRO A 338 -8.45 5.99 -19.24
C PRO A 338 -9.61 5.59 -18.33
N VAL A 339 -9.34 5.32 -17.06
CA VAL A 339 -10.34 5.10 -16.01
C VAL A 339 -10.21 6.21 -14.94
N PRO A 340 -11.16 6.39 -14.01
CA PRO A 340 -11.07 7.46 -13.03
C PRO A 340 -9.80 7.35 -12.18
N ALA A 341 -8.98 8.41 -12.11
CA ALA A 341 -7.74 8.42 -11.33
C ALA A 341 -8.05 8.68 -9.85
N LEU A 342 -7.91 7.65 -9.01
CA LEU A 342 -8.12 7.77 -7.56
C LEU A 342 -6.94 8.49 -6.91
N ARG A 343 -7.25 9.56 -6.17
CA ARG A 343 -6.38 10.13 -5.14
C ARG A 343 -7.02 9.93 -3.77
N ILE A 344 -6.24 9.36 -2.84
CA ILE A 344 -6.56 9.34 -1.42
C ILE A 344 -5.66 10.34 -0.70
N THR A 345 -6.23 11.25 0.09
CA THR A 345 -5.46 12.16 0.96
C THR A 345 -5.82 11.92 2.42
N VAL A 346 -4.89 11.38 3.19
CA VAL A 346 -5.05 11.09 4.63
C VAL A 346 -4.43 12.24 5.42
N THR A 347 -5.21 12.88 6.29
CA THR A 347 -4.78 14.05 7.06
C THR A 347 -4.68 13.73 8.54
N TYR A 348 -3.54 14.06 9.16
CA TYR A 348 -3.30 13.95 10.59
C TYR A 348 -3.17 15.36 11.19
N GLU A 349 -4.19 15.77 11.94
CA GLU A 349 -4.14 16.97 12.77
C GLU A 349 -3.17 16.72 13.94
N ASP A 350 -2.26 17.66 14.17
CA ASP A 350 -1.24 17.58 15.23
C ASP A 350 -0.40 16.28 15.23
N PRO A 351 0.32 15.97 14.13
CA PRO A 351 1.18 14.79 14.09
C PRO A 351 2.25 14.84 15.20
N PRO A 352 2.75 13.70 15.68
CA PRO A 352 3.78 13.68 16.72
C PRO A 352 4.98 14.56 16.33
N PRO A 353 5.54 15.36 17.27
CA PRO A 353 6.52 16.37 16.92
C PRO A 353 7.88 15.75 16.58
N GLY A 354 8.59 16.39 15.66
CA GLY A 354 9.95 16.00 15.30
C GLY A 354 10.00 14.60 14.71
N ARG A 355 10.86 13.72 15.24
CA ARG A 355 11.11 12.38 14.72
C ARG A 355 10.47 11.29 15.57
N LEU A 356 9.26 11.56 16.07
CA LEU A 356 8.56 10.69 17.02
C LEU A 356 7.35 10.00 16.39
N PHE A 357 7.38 9.86 15.06
CA PHE A 357 6.39 9.11 14.31
C PHE A 357 7.06 8.37 13.15
N ALA A 358 6.46 7.26 12.76
CA ALA A 358 6.81 6.52 11.55
C ALA A 358 5.58 5.71 11.09
N ILE A 359 5.52 5.33 9.82
CA ILE A 359 4.55 4.33 9.37
C ILE A 359 5.02 2.94 9.77
N ASP A 360 4.09 2.00 9.85
CA ASP A 360 4.47 0.59 9.95
C ASP A 360 5.08 0.09 8.64
N SER A 361 5.95 -0.91 8.75
CA SER A 361 6.61 -1.52 7.61
C SER A 361 7.02 -2.96 7.91
N PHE A 362 7.40 -3.71 6.88
CA PHE A 362 8.18 -4.93 7.05
C PHE A 362 9.48 -4.66 7.84
N PRO A 363 9.98 -5.63 8.63
CA PRO A 363 11.19 -5.44 9.42
C PRO A 363 12.42 -4.98 8.63
N GLU A 364 12.63 -5.52 7.43
CA GLU A 364 13.78 -5.19 6.58
C GLU A 364 13.72 -3.77 6.00
N GLN A 365 12.57 -3.09 6.11
CA GLN A 365 12.36 -1.74 5.57
C GLN A 365 12.62 -0.63 6.59
N GLN A 366 12.78 -0.98 7.87
CA GLN A 366 13.24 -0.05 8.91
C GLN A 366 12.36 1.20 9.08
N HIS A 367 11.07 1.10 8.76
CA HIS A 367 10.12 2.22 8.70
C HIS A 367 10.50 3.35 7.74
N ASP A 368 11.28 3.06 6.70
CA ASP A 368 11.63 4.06 5.68
C ASP A 368 10.33 4.60 5.02
N PRO A 369 10.09 5.93 5.04
CA PRO A 369 8.88 6.52 4.48
C PRO A 369 8.67 6.24 2.99
N ILE A 370 9.71 5.85 2.24
CA ILE A 370 9.53 5.45 0.84
C ILE A 370 8.68 4.19 0.69
N THR A 371 8.48 3.41 1.76
CA THR A 371 7.66 2.20 1.73
C THR A 371 6.17 2.46 1.89
N ASP A 372 5.75 3.73 1.94
CA ASP A 372 4.33 4.06 2.02
C ASP A 372 3.56 3.53 0.81
N HIS A 373 2.38 3.00 1.05
CA HIS A 373 1.57 2.34 0.04
C HIS A 373 0.09 2.31 0.42
N ALA A 374 -0.76 2.15 -0.58
CA ALA A 374 -2.18 1.94 -0.39
C ALA A 374 -2.73 0.99 -1.44
N LEU A 375 -3.77 0.25 -1.07
CA LEU A 375 -4.41 -0.73 -1.92
C LEU A 375 -5.93 -0.57 -1.90
N ILE A 376 -6.55 -0.94 -3.01
CA ILE A 376 -8.00 -1.05 -3.14
C ILE A 376 -8.38 -2.18 -4.09
N GLU A 377 -9.40 -2.95 -3.74
CA GLU A 377 -10.17 -3.75 -4.70
C GLU A 377 -11.52 -3.05 -4.93
N TYR A 378 -11.82 -2.64 -6.16
CA TYR A 378 -12.96 -1.76 -6.42
C TYR A 378 -14.31 -2.51 -6.46
N LEU A 379 -14.97 -2.64 -5.31
CA LEU A 379 -16.23 -3.38 -5.11
C LEU A 379 -17.45 -2.44 -5.02
N SER A 380 -17.51 -1.45 -5.90
CA SER A 380 -18.66 -0.56 -6.03
C SER A 380 -19.79 -1.22 -6.83
N SER A 381 -20.67 -0.42 -7.46
CA SER A 381 -21.69 -0.93 -8.38
C SER A 381 -21.50 -0.38 -9.79
N GLU A 382 -21.92 -1.13 -10.83
CA GLU A 382 -21.81 -0.70 -12.23
C GLU A 382 -22.44 0.68 -12.44
N ARG A 383 -23.59 0.91 -11.80
CA ARG A 383 -24.29 2.20 -11.83
C ARG A 383 -23.45 3.33 -11.24
N ARG A 384 -22.78 3.10 -10.10
CA ARG A 384 -21.92 4.12 -9.48
C ARG A 384 -20.67 4.37 -10.31
N ALA A 385 -20.04 3.33 -10.84
CA ALA A 385 -18.90 3.46 -11.74
C ALA A 385 -19.26 4.29 -12.98
N GLN A 386 -20.39 3.98 -13.62
CA GLN A 386 -20.92 4.72 -14.78
C GLN A 386 -21.23 6.18 -14.45
N GLN A 387 -21.91 6.45 -13.33
CA GLN A 387 -22.20 7.82 -12.88
C GLN A 387 -20.93 8.62 -12.58
N GLY A 388 -19.89 7.96 -12.05
CA GLY A 388 -18.58 8.55 -11.82
C GLY A 388 -17.92 9.00 -13.12
N ALA A 389 -17.83 8.09 -14.11
CA ALA A 389 -17.29 8.41 -15.43
C ALA A 389 -18.10 9.50 -16.16
N GLU A 390 -19.43 9.49 -16.07
CA GLU A 390 -20.28 10.55 -16.61
C GLU A 390 -20.00 11.91 -15.96
N CYS A 391 -19.86 11.95 -14.62
CA CYS A 391 -19.52 13.19 -13.92
C CYS A 391 -18.18 13.76 -14.39
N ILE A 392 -17.17 12.89 -14.54
CA ILE A 392 -15.84 13.26 -15.01
C ILE A 392 -15.92 13.81 -16.44
N ASN A 393 -16.57 13.08 -17.35
CA ASN A 393 -16.68 13.44 -18.77
C ASN A 393 -17.51 14.71 -19.00
N ASP A 394 -18.47 15.01 -18.12
CA ASP A 394 -19.24 16.26 -18.13
C ASP A 394 -18.46 17.46 -17.56
N ALA A 395 -17.22 17.25 -17.10
CA ALA A 395 -16.41 18.22 -16.39
C ALA A 395 -17.13 18.82 -15.15
N ARG A 396 -17.84 17.96 -14.41
CA ARG A 396 -18.53 18.31 -13.16
C ARG A 396 -17.74 17.86 -11.93
N ARG A 397 -18.11 18.39 -10.76
CA ARG A 397 -17.66 17.91 -9.46
C ARG A 397 -18.85 17.29 -8.75
N CYS A 398 -18.80 16.00 -8.46
CA CYS A 398 -19.89 15.26 -7.84
C CYS A 398 -19.48 14.67 -6.50
N VAL A 399 -20.46 14.35 -5.68
CA VAL A 399 -20.27 13.49 -4.50
C VAL A 399 -21.25 12.33 -4.63
N GLN A 400 -20.74 11.10 -4.58
CA GLN A 400 -21.59 9.92 -4.56
C GLN A 400 -22.10 9.69 -3.13
N GLY A 401 -23.43 9.67 -2.98
CA GLY A 401 -24.11 9.41 -1.71
C GLY A 401 -24.85 8.07 -1.70
N PRO A 402 -25.64 7.81 -0.66
CA PRO A 402 -26.50 6.63 -0.58
C PRO A 402 -27.31 6.49 -1.86
N GLU A 403 -27.44 5.25 -2.34
CA GLU A 403 -28.33 4.95 -3.46
C GLU A 403 -29.74 5.38 -3.06
N GLN A 404 -30.26 6.45 -3.68
CA GLN A 404 -31.68 6.73 -3.57
C GLN A 404 -32.40 5.59 -4.28
N ASP A 405 -33.08 4.75 -3.51
CA ASP A 405 -34.05 3.79 -4.01
C ASP A 405 -35.09 4.53 -4.85
N GLY A 406 -34.89 4.55 -6.17
CA GLY A 406 -35.84 5.09 -7.14
C GLY A 406 -35.85 6.63 -7.25
N ALA A 407 -35.31 7.12 -8.37
CA ALA A 407 -35.72 8.36 -9.03
C ALA A 407 -35.70 9.67 -8.20
N ALA A 408 -34.52 10.26 -8.01
CA ALA A 408 -34.33 11.70 -8.13
C ALA A 408 -32.84 12.04 -8.34
N SER A 409 -32.47 12.41 -9.57
CA SER A 409 -31.27 13.22 -9.78
C SER A 409 -31.52 14.62 -9.19
N GLY A 410 -31.31 14.75 -7.89
CA GLY A 410 -31.23 16.05 -7.23
C GLY A 410 -29.90 16.69 -7.60
N SER A 411 -29.90 17.51 -8.65
CA SER A 411 -28.85 18.50 -8.90
C SER A 411 -28.71 19.36 -7.65
N THR A 412 -27.68 19.11 -6.85
CA THR A 412 -27.23 20.10 -5.87
C THR A 412 -26.48 21.18 -6.64
N ASP A 413 -27.24 22.22 -6.96
CA ASP A 413 -26.80 23.42 -7.64
C ASP A 413 -25.90 24.24 -6.71
N THR A 414 -24.65 23.81 -6.57
CA THR A 414 -23.50 24.64 -6.18
C THR A 414 -22.26 24.09 -6.88
N ALA A 415 -22.32 24.02 -8.22
CA ALA A 415 -21.13 23.79 -9.02
C ALA A 415 -20.30 25.08 -9.02
N ASP A 416 -19.28 25.11 -8.14
CA ASP A 416 -18.14 26.00 -8.30
C ASP A 416 -17.52 25.70 -9.67
N ARG A 417 -17.89 26.51 -10.68
CA ARG A 417 -17.32 26.44 -12.02
C ARG A 417 -15.84 26.77 -11.90
N VAL A 418 -15.00 25.75 -12.01
CA VAL A 418 -13.56 25.93 -12.28
C VAL A 418 -13.42 26.83 -13.51
N PRO A 419 -12.60 27.89 -13.49
CA PRO A 419 -12.49 28.82 -14.60
C PRO A 419 -11.97 28.08 -15.84
N ARG A 420 -12.82 27.94 -16.85
CA ARG A 420 -12.41 27.48 -18.18
C ARG A 420 -11.44 28.49 -18.77
N SER A 421 -10.18 28.11 -18.96
CA SER A 421 -9.23 28.86 -19.77
C SER A 421 -9.79 29.00 -21.19
N ARG A 422 -9.80 30.23 -21.69
CA ARG A 422 -10.39 30.59 -22.98
C ARG A 422 -9.51 30.12 -24.14
N THR A 423 -9.68 28.88 -24.60
CA THR A 423 -9.14 28.50 -25.93
C THR A 423 -9.84 27.35 -26.67
N PHE A 424 -10.98 26.84 -26.20
CA PHE A 424 -11.61 25.65 -26.83
C PHE A 424 -12.82 25.93 -27.76
N ALA A 425 -13.12 27.20 -28.06
CA ALA A 425 -14.29 27.57 -28.88
C ALA A 425 -14.02 27.68 -30.39
N HIS A 426 -12.90 27.18 -30.91
CA HIS A 426 -12.57 27.27 -32.35
C HIS A 426 -12.55 25.95 -33.11
N ALA A 427 -12.80 24.80 -32.46
CA ALA A 427 -12.74 23.49 -33.12
C ALA A 427 -14.11 22.86 -33.46
N LEU A 428 -15.24 23.54 -33.22
CA LEU A 428 -16.60 23.00 -33.45
C LEU A 428 -17.41 23.73 -34.54
N ALA A 429 -16.76 24.52 -35.40
CA ALA A 429 -17.44 25.31 -36.45
C ALA A 429 -17.37 24.72 -37.87
N THR A 430 -16.98 23.46 -38.05
CA THR A 430 -17.02 22.78 -39.36
C THR A 430 -17.38 21.31 -39.21
N HIS A 431 -18.67 21.01 -38.99
CA HIS A 431 -19.35 19.81 -39.49
C HIS A 431 -20.84 19.85 -39.10
N ALA A 432 -21.61 20.72 -39.74
CA ALA A 432 -23.08 20.67 -39.70
C ALA A 432 -23.70 21.45 -40.87
N GLN A 433 -23.34 21.09 -42.10
CA GLN A 433 -24.15 21.42 -43.27
C GLN A 433 -24.13 20.22 -44.20
N HIS A 434 -25.16 19.38 -44.09
CA HIS A 434 -25.96 18.87 -45.20
C HIS A 434 -27.03 17.92 -44.62
N GLY A 435 -28.16 18.52 -44.27
CA GLY A 435 -29.40 17.81 -43.98
C GLY A 435 -30.36 17.89 -45.18
N VAL A 436 -30.75 16.71 -45.67
CA VAL A 436 -32.10 16.28 -46.05
C VAL A 436 -32.85 17.03 -47.18
N HIS A 437 -33.10 16.30 -48.27
CA HIS A 437 -34.41 16.29 -48.96
C HIS A 437 -34.85 14.85 -49.14
N GLY A 438 -36.07 14.53 -48.69
CA GLY A 438 -36.71 13.24 -48.91
C GLY A 438 -37.67 13.25 -50.10
N SER A 439 -37.90 12.08 -50.70
CA SER A 439 -39.21 11.59 -51.18
C SER A 439 -39.10 10.21 -51.83
N GLU A 440 -39.96 9.30 -51.34
CA GLU A 440 -40.68 8.23 -52.07
C GLU A 440 -40.07 6.85 -52.40
N ARG A 441 -40.63 5.84 -51.70
CA ARG A 441 -41.09 4.49 -52.10
C ARG A 441 -40.51 3.80 -53.35
N ARG A 442 -39.93 2.61 -53.16
CA ARG A 442 -40.43 1.27 -53.60
C ARG A 442 -39.38 0.18 -53.35
N GLU A 443 -39.80 -0.92 -52.72
CA GLU A 443 -39.16 -2.25 -52.73
C GLU A 443 -39.96 -3.20 -53.66
N PRO A 444 -39.56 -4.46 -53.92
CA PRO A 444 -38.22 -5.07 -53.98
C PRO A 444 -38.05 -6.02 -55.21
N THR A 445 -36.84 -6.51 -55.48
CA THR A 445 -36.43 -7.78 -56.13
C THR A 445 -34.92 -7.66 -56.41
N GLY A 446 -34.03 -8.67 -56.40
CA GLY A 446 -34.06 -10.12 -56.27
C GLY A 446 -32.59 -10.62 -56.25
N ALA A 447 -32.42 -11.93 -56.07
CA ALA A 447 -31.22 -12.66 -55.65
C ALA A 447 -29.97 -12.69 -56.58
N ALA A 448 -28.86 -13.13 -55.94
CA ALA A 448 -27.77 -14.03 -56.42
C ALA A 448 -26.46 -13.48 -57.04
N ARG A 449 -25.37 -13.48 -56.22
CA ARG A 449 -24.09 -14.27 -56.26
C ARG A 449 -23.47 -14.69 -57.63
N PRO A 450 -22.16 -15.07 -57.68
CA PRO A 450 -20.92 -14.27 -57.71
C PRO A 450 -20.00 -14.58 -58.93
N THR A 451 -18.98 -13.77 -59.21
CA THR A 451 -17.85 -14.18 -60.09
C THR A 451 -16.52 -13.48 -59.74
N ALA A 452 -15.47 -14.29 -59.64
CA ALA A 452 -14.04 -13.97 -59.82
C ALA A 452 -13.50 -14.99 -60.86
N PRO A 453 -12.22 -15.01 -61.31
CA PRO A 453 -11.10 -14.09 -61.10
C PRO A 453 -10.37 -13.70 -62.43
N ALA A 454 -9.36 -12.82 -62.37
CA ALA A 454 -8.29 -12.75 -63.38
C ALA A 454 -6.99 -12.16 -62.78
N THR A 455 -5.86 -12.71 -63.22
CA THR A 455 -4.49 -12.61 -62.71
C THR A 455 -3.56 -11.77 -63.60
N HIS A 456 -2.39 -11.40 -63.04
CA HIS A 456 -1.11 -10.95 -63.66
C HIS A 456 -1.06 -9.48 -64.17
N ASP A 457 0.02 -8.69 -64.03
CA ASP A 457 1.39 -8.86 -63.51
C ASP A 457 2.07 -7.48 -63.28
N HIS A 458 3.22 -7.51 -62.57
CA HIS A 458 4.35 -6.56 -62.52
C HIS A 458 4.36 -5.34 -61.56
N GLY A 459 5.29 -5.42 -60.59
CA GLY A 459 5.74 -4.35 -59.68
C GLY A 459 6.69 -3.33 -60.34
N PRO A 460 7.30 -2.41 -59.56
CA PRO A 460 8.34 -2.77 -58.58
C PRO A 460 8.25 -2.05 -57.20
N SER A 461 8.89 -2.64 -56.19
CA SER A 461 9.17 -2.08 -54.85
C SER A 461 10.61 -1.49 -54.76
N PRO A 462 11.10 -1.02 -53.59
CA PRO A 462 10.69 0.18 -52.87
C PRO A 462 11.88 1.14 -52.61
N SER A 463 11.59 2.40 -52.29
CA SER A 463 12.60 3.41 -51.96
C SER A 463 13.05 3.31 -50.50
N VAL A 464 14.34 3.03 -50.31
CA VAL A 464 15.08 3.00 -49.06
C VAL A 464 15.33 4.43 -48.56
N TRP A 465 14.93 4.75 -47.33
CA TRP A 465 15.45 5.91 -46.60
C TRP A 465 16.62 5.47 -45.72
N GLN A 466 17.81 5.95 -46.04
CA GLN A 466 19.04 5.72 -45.28
C GLN A 466 19.11 6.69 -44.09
N ALA A 467 19.28 6.13 -42.90
CA ALA A 467 19.68 6.83 -41.70
C ALA A 467 21.10 7.41 -41.85
N ARG A 468 21.31 8.65 -41.40
CA ARG A 468 22.65 9.24 -41.22
C ARG A 468 23.09 9.00 -39.77
N PRO A 469 24.35 8.59 -39.51
CA PRO A 469 24.83 8.37 -38.15
C PRO A 469 25.09 9.69 -37.43
N CYS A 470 24.57 9.81 -36.21
CA CYS A 470 25.01 10.83 -35.25
C CYS A 470 26.28 10.35 -34.55
N ALA A 471 27.26 11.25 -34.44
CA ALA A 471 28.55 11.01 -33.81
C ALA A 471 28.43 10.89 -32.28
N GLU A 472 29.23 10.00 -31.70
CA GLU A 472 29.40 9.80 -30.25
C GLU A 472 29.96 11.05 -29.55
N PRO A 473 29.49 11.39 -28.33
CA PRO A 473 30.13 12.40 -27.51
C PRO A 473 31.36 11.83 -26.78
N THR A 474 32.50 12.50 -26.93
CA THR A 474 33.76 12.24 -26.21
C THR A 474 33.66 12.74 -24.76
N PRO A 475 34.15 12.02 -23.74
CA PRO A 475 34.06 12.45 -22.34
C PRO A 475 35.05 13.57 -22.00
N PRO A 476 34.71 14.53 -21.12
CA PRO A 476 35.65 15.54 -20.65
C PRO A 476 36.61 14.98 -19.60
N VAL A 477 37.89 15.35 -19.76
CA VAL A 477 39.01 15.05 -18.88
C VAL A 477 38.95 15.90 -17.60
N LEU A 478 39.12 15.24 -16.46
CA LEU A 478 39.28 15.84 -15.12
C LEU A 478 40.52 16.74 -15.03
N ALA A 479 40.36 17.95 -14.49
CA ALA A 479 41.47 18.77 -13.99
C ALA A 479 41.15 19.26 -12.56
N ALA A 480 42.09 19.03 -11.65
CA ALA A 480 42.05 19.36 -10.22
C ALA A 480 42.46 20.84 -9.95
N PRO A 481 42.28 21.37 -8.71
CA PRO A 481 41.92 22.77 -8.48
C PRO A 481 43.11 23.71 -8.21
N GLY A 482 42.89 25.00 -8.53
CA GLY A 482 43.76 26.13 -8.20
C GLY A 482 42.92 27.36 -7.83
N SER A 483 43.40 28.11 -6.86
CA SER A 483 42.68 29.03 -5.99
C SER A 483 42.47 30.47 -6.53
N SER A 484 41.47 31.13 -5.92
CA SER A 484 41.46 32.56 -5.53
C SER A 484 40.83 33.63 -6.43
N THR A 485 39.78 34.25 -5.86
CA THR A 485 39.42 35.69 -5.78
C THR A 485 38.63 36.43 -6.91
N VAL A 486 37.35 36.70 -6.56
CA VAL A 486 36.56 37.97 -6.59
C VAL A 486 36.13 38.61 -7.94
N PRO A 487 34.88 39.15 -8.07
CA PRO A 487 34.21 39.36 -9.35
C PRO A 487 34.09 40.83 -9.79
N ALA A 488 33.87 41.05 -11.09
CA ALA A 488 33.33 42.32 -11.62
C ALA A 488 32.45 42.11 -12.87
N ARG A 489 31.15 42.37 -12.66
CA ARG A 489 30.11 43.02 -13.50
C ARG A 489 30.14 42.97 -15.04
N ARG A 490 28.89 42.79 -15.55
CA ARG A 490 28.25 43.27 -16.81
C ARG A 490 28.67 42.51 -18.08
N GLU A 491 27.80 42.13 -19.02
CA GLU A 491 26.55 42.70 -19.53
C GLU A 491 25.77 41.62 -20.34
N HIS A 492 24.45 41.78 -20.51
CA HIS A 492 23.58 40.99 -21.41
C HIS A 492 23.96 41.19 -22.91
N PRO A 493 23.66 40.23 -23.81
CA PRO A 493 22.41 40.34 -24.59
C PRO A 493 21.69 39.02 -24.95
N THR A 494 20.35 39.11 -24.95
CA THR A 494 19.38 38.72 -26.01
C THR A 494 19.39 37.31 -26.64
N ALA A 495 18.29 36.60 -26.34
CA ALA A 495 17.44 35.70 -27.15
C ALA A 495 17.94 35.11 -28.48
N CYS A 496 17.67 33.80 -28.67
CA CYS A 496 16.94 33.29 -29.84
C CYS A 496 16.36 31.89 -29.56
N CYS A 497 15.06 31.74 -29.86
CA CYS A 497 14.34 30.48 -29.97
C CYS A 497 14.81 29.66 -31.17
N CYS A 498 14.73 28.33 -31.04
CA CYS A 498 14.23 27.39 -32.04
C CYS A 498 13.67 26.17 -31.29
#